data_AF-A0A3D3G7M4-F1
#
_entry.id   AF-A0A3D3G7M4-F1
#
_cell.length_a   1.000
_cell.length_b   1.000
_cell.length_c   1.000
_cell.angle_alpha   90.00
_cell.angle_beta   90.00
_cell.angle_gamma   90.00
#
_symmetry.space_group_name_H-M   'P 1'
#
loop_
_entity.id
_entity.type
_entity.pdbx_description
1 polymer ?
#
loop_
_entity_poly.entity_id
_entity_poly.type
_entity_poly.pdbx_seq_one_letter_code
_entity_poly.pdbx_strand_id
1 'polypeptide(L)'
;MVSQFSALRGCFKFGNFYRYQPHKSLYLFRSRRIKQALKRSLGFTLIEIMIVIGVVGIVSVIGYEGYLNTQKTARDGKRKVDLETIAQALENYKADNGQYPFDDPFTTSCDSSLGFVVSNALGCAAATGGDWSASLGLKPALVPNYLSKLPIDPINKFGSYSSDSSFYNYVVICDYAYKFYCGGENQVTRTSFDCTGKGCCAYGLDTRLESTKKAYSICSP
;
A
#
# COMPACT_ATOMS: atom_id res chain seq x y z
N MET A 1 44.10 -36.95 10.90
CA MET A 1 43.67 -38.35 10.82
C MET A 1 42.26 -38.33 10.22
N VAL A 2 42.01 -38.51 8.91
CA VAL A 2 42.15 -39.75 8.07
C VAL A 2 41.53 -40.94 8.81
N SER A 3 40.51 -41.70 8.37
CA SER A 3 39.94 -42.06 7.04
C SER A 3 38.49 -42.56 7.23
N GLN A 4 37.51 -42.22 6.38
CA GLN A 4 36.96 -43.03 5.24
C GLN A 4 36.63 -44.51 5.49
N PHE A 5 35.40 -44.93 5.12
CA PHE A 5 34.98 -46.06 4.23
C PHE A 5 33.49 -46.36 4.50
N SER A 6 32.52 -45.79 3.78
CA SER A 6 31.90 -46.24 2.51
C SER A 6 31.14 -47.59 2.54
N ALA A 7 29.93 -47.53 1.97
CA ALA A 7 28.90 -48.56 1.88
C ALA A 7 29.33 -49.85 1.15
N LEU A 8 28.57 -50.95 1.33
CA LEU A 8 28.00 -51.78 0.25
C LEU A 8 27.13 -52.95 0.79
N ARG A 9 25.85 -52.90 0.40
CA ARG A 9 24.97 -53.99 -0.09
C ARG A 9 25.10 -55.41 0.52
N GLY A 10 24.01 -55.83 1.16
CA GLY A 10 23.30 -57.05 0.75
C GLY A 10 23.89 -58.39 1.16
N CYS A 11 23.89 -58.70 2.46
CA CYS A 11 23.86 -60.09 2.93
C CYS A 11 23.29 -60.13 4.35
N PHE A 12 22.03 -60.55 4.50
CA PHE A 12 21.42 -60.79 5.81
C PHE A 12 21.69 -62.25 6.18
N LYS A 13 22.60 -62.47 7.14
CA LYS A 13 22.99 -63.80 7.62
C LYS A 13 22.18 -64.13 8.88
N PHE A 14 21.22 -65.04 8.78
CA PHE A 14 20.50 -65.62 9.92
C PHE A 14 20.78 -67.12 9.99
N GLY A 15 21.76 -67.51 10.80
CA GLY A 15 21.97 -68.90 11.24
C GLY A 15 22.40 -69.95 10.19
N ASN A 16 22.30 -71.21 10.60
CA ASN A 16 22.84 -72.42 9.94
C ASN A 16 21.83 -73.09 9.01
N PHE A 17 21.25 -72.35 8.07
CA PHE A 17 20.42 -72.96 7.02
C PHE A 17 20.80 -72.39 5.65
N TYR A 18 21.59 -73.17 4.90
CA TYR A 18 21.76 -72.98 3.47
C TYR A 18 20.58 -73.63 2.75
N ARG A 19 19.72 -72.85 2.10
CA ARG A 19 18.66 -73.39 1.24
C ARG A 19 19.03 -73.19 -0.22
N TYR A 20 19.25 -74.32 -0.88
CA TYR A 20 19.59 -74.51 -2.28
C TYR A 20 18.39 -74.26 -3.22
N GLN A 21 18.62 -73.66 -4.40
CA GLN A 21 17.66 -73.55 -5.51
C GLN A 21 17.65 -74.82 -6.36
N PRO A 22 16.50 -75.21 -6.97
CA PRO A 22 16.60 -75.53 -8.38
C PRO A 22 15.43 -75.05 -9.27
N HIS A 23 15.84 -74.42 -10.37
CA HIS A 23 15.57 -74.75 -11.77
C HIS A 23 14.14 -74.94 -12.33
N LYS A 24 13.91 -74.21 -13.43
CA LYS A 24 12.97 -74.43 -14.56
C LYS A 24 11.48 -74.51 -14.21
N SER A 25 10.73 -73.47 -14.57
CA SER A 25 9.49 -73.67 -15.32
C SER A 25 9.09 -72.42 -16.10
N LEU A 26 9.02 -72.63 -17.42
CA LEU A 26 8.24 -71.95 -18.43
C LEU A 26 7.78 -70.51 -18.19
N TYR A 27 8.27 -69.66 -19.10
CA TYR A 27 7.56 -68.56 -19.73
C TYR A 27 6.03 -68.73 -19.73
N LEU A 28 5.38 -68.07 -18.77
CA LEU A 28 4.09 -67.46 -19.01
C LEU A 28 4.18 -66.03 -18.49
N PHE A 29 4.94 -65.21 -19.23
CA PHE A 29 4.67 -63.78 -19.29
C PHE A 29 3.29 -63.65 -19.93
N ARG A 30 2.24 -63.78 -19.11
CA ARG A 30 0.88 -63.46 -19.49
C ARG A 30 0.86 -61.95 -19.65
N SER A 31 1.17 -61.51 -20.86
CA SER A 31 1.01 -60.14 -21.30
C SER A 31 -0.43 -59.74 -21.00
N ARG A 32 -0.64 -59.05 -19.88
CA ARG A 32 -1.85 -58.27 -19.66
C ARG A 32 -1.83 -57.24 -20.79
N ARG A 33 -2.56 -57.52 -21.88
CA ARG A 33 -2.95 -56.48 -22.82
C ARG A 33 -3.72 -55.46 -22.00
N ILE A 34 -3.05 -54.38 -21.59
CA ILE A 34 -3.72 -53.20 -21.12
C ILE A 34 -4.49 -52.70 -22.33
N LYS A 35 -5.77 -53.07 -22.44
CA LYS A 35 -6.70 -52.38 -23.33
C LYS A 35 -6.82 -50.97 -22.76
N GLN A 36 -5.88 -50.09 -23.14
CA GLN A 36 -6.09 -48.67 -22.99
C GLN A 36 -7.29 -48.34 -23.87
N ALA A 37 -8.47 -48.25 -23.27
CA ALA A 37 -9.59 -47.60 -23.91
C ALA A 37 -9.11 -46.18 -24.21
N LEU A 38 -8.89 -45.89 -25.49
CA LEU A 38 -8.58 -44.54 -25.96
C LEU A 38 -9.75 -43.65 -25.52
N LYS A 39 -9.57 -42.98 -24.38
CA LYS A 39 -10.46 -41.94 -23.91
C LYS A 39 -10.41 -40.88 -25.02
N ARG A 40 -11.46 -40.81 -25.85
CA ARG A 40 -11.55 -39.80 -26.90
C ARG A 40 -11.45 -38.45 -26.18
N SER A 41 -10.33 -37.75 -26.35
CA SER A 41 -10.21 -36.36 -25.94
C SER A 41 -11.19 -35.58 -26.82
N LEU A 42 -12.33 -35.21 -26.26
CA LEU A 42 -13.22 -34.23 -26.86
C LEU A 42 -12.45 -32.91 -26.83
N GLY A 43 -11.88 -32.52 -27.97
CA GLY A 43 -11.24 -31.22 -28.13
C GLY A 43 -12.31 -30.14 -28.33
N PHE A 44 -12.03 -28.93 -27.84
CA PHE A 44 -12.86 -27.76 -28.11
C PHE A 44 -12.89 -27.47 -29.60
N THR A 45 -14.05 -27.09 -30.12
CA THR A 45 -14.16 -26.68 -31.53
C THR A 45 -13.60 -25.27 -31.73
N LEU A 46 -13.13 -24.95 -32.94
CA LEU A 46 -12.62 -23.61 -33.25
C LEU A 46 -13.69 -22.54 -33.02
N ILE A 47 -14.93 -22.84 -33.43
CA ILE A 47 -16.07 -21.94 -33.23
C ILE A 47 -16.40 -21.71 -31.75
N GLU A 48 -16.21 -22.73 -30.91
CA GLU A 48 -16.45 -22.64 -29.46
C GLU A 48 -15.45 -21.69 -28.79
N ILE A 49 -14.17 -21.72 -29.20
CA ILE A 49 -13.20 -20.74 -28.72
C ILE A 49 -13.45 -19.35 -29.31
N MET A 50 -13.88 -19.24 -30.57
CA MET A 50 -14.22 -17.93 -31.17
C MET A 50 -15.38 -17.23 -30.47
N ILE A 51 -16.44 -17.96 -30.12
CA ILE A 51 -17.57 -17.39 -29.39
C ILE A 51 -17.14 -16.96 -27.98
N VAL A 52 -16.35 -17.79 -27.28
CA VAL A 52 -15.89 -17.49 -25.92
C VAL A 52 -15.05 -16.21 -25.87
N ILE A 53 -14.06 -16.06 -26.74
CA ILE A 53 -13.26 -14.83 -26.77
C ILE A 53 -14.09 -13.62 -27.19
N GLY A 54 -15.11 -13.83 -28.04
CA GLY A 54 -16.07 -12.78 -28.41
C GLY A 54 -16.88 -12.30 -27.20
N VAL A 55 -17.44 -13.21 -26.42
CA VAL A 55 -18.21 -12.87 -25.21
C VAL A 55 -17.32 -12.23 -24.13
N VAL A 56 -16.13 -12.80 -23.88
CA VAL A 56 -15.18 -12.23 -22.92
C VAL A 56 -14.77 -10.82 -23.34
N GLY A 57 -14.49 -10.59 -24.62
CA GLY A 57 -14.15 -9.26 -25.14
C GLY A 57 -15.23 -8.21 -24.83
N ILE A 58 -16.51 -8.55 -25.05
CA ILE A 58 -17.62 -7.64 -24.78
C ILE A 58 -17.74 -7.34 -23.28
N VAL A 59 -17.68 -8.38 -22.43
CA VAL A 59 -17.81 -8.20 -20.97
C VAL A 59 -16.62 -7.44 -20.39
N SER A 60 -15.40 -7.68 -20.90
CA SER A 60 -14.19 -7.01 -20.43
C SER A 60 -14.23 -5.50 -20.63
N VAL A 61 -14.72 -5.03 -21.78
CA VAL A 61 -14.83 -3.58 -22.05
C VAL A 61 -15.79 -2.90 -21.09
N ILE A 62 -16.96 -3.51 -20.86
CA ILE A 62 -17.98 -2.94 -19.95
C ILE A 62 -17.50 -2.98 -18.49
N GLY A 63 -16.84 -4.06 -18.09
CA GLY A 63 -16.35 -4.22 -16.72
C GLY A 63 -15.18 -3.29 -16.35
N TYR A 64 -14.38 -2.86 -17.34
CA TYR A 64 -13.16 -2.10 -17.10
C TYR A 64 -13.39 -0.74 -16.43
N GLU A 65 -14.34 0.06 -16.91
CA GLU A 65 -14.63 1.38 -16.36
C GLU A 65 -15.15 1.31 -14.90
N GLY A 66 -16.00 0.32 -14.61
CA GLY A 66 -16.49 0.08 -13.25
C GLY A 66 -15.39 -0.31 -12.26
N TYR A 67 -14.43 -1.12 -12.72
CA TYR A 67 -13.26 -1.49 -11.94
C TYR A 67 -12.39 -0.28 -11.60
N LEU A 68 -12.11 0.59 -12.58
CA LEU A 68 -11.32 1.81 -12.35
C LEU A 68 -11.99 2.72 -11.32
N ASN A 69 -13.30 2.95 -11.41
CA ASN A 69 -14.00 3.80 -10.45
C ASN A 69 -13.97 3.21 -9.02
N THR A 70 -14.16 1.90 -8.90
CA THR A 70 -14.08 1.20 -7.61
C THR A 70 -12.71 1.36 -6.97
N GLN A 71 -11.64 1.25 -7.77
CA GLN A 71 -10.28 1.50 -7.27
C GLN A 71 -10.08 2.94 -6.77
N LYS A 72 -10.63 3.94 -7.48
CA LYS A 72 -10.56 5.35 -7.06
C LYS A 72 -11.21 5.55 -5.70
N THR A 73 -12.43 5.04 -5.53
CA THR A 73 -13.16 5.12 -4.26
C THR A 73 -12.44 4.37 -3.13
N ALA A 74 -11.83 3.21 -3.41
CA ALA A 74 -11.04 2.48 -2.43
C ALA A 74 -9.80 3.28 -1.97
N ARG A 75 -9.09 3.93 -2.90
CA ARG A 75 -7.97 4.84 -2.57
C ARG A 75 -8.45 6.05 -1.78
N ASP A 76 -9.60 6.62 -2.12
CA ASP A 76 -10.19 7.75 -1.38
C ASP A 76 -10.58 7.36 0.05
N GLY A 77 -11.14 6.17 0.25
CA GLY A 77 -11.39 5.63 1.59
C GLY A 77 -10.10 5.49 2.40
N LYS A 78 -9.04 4.95 1.78
CA LYS A 78 -7.72 4.87 2.39
C LYS A 78 -7.16 6.26 2.76
N ARG A 79 -7.26 7.25 1.88
CA ARG A 79 -6.82 8.63 2.14
C ARG A 79 -7.49 9.24 3.37
N LYS A 80 -8.81 9.06 3.52
CA LYS A 80 -9.55 9.57 4.68
C LYS A 80 -9.04 8.93 5.98
N VAL A 81 -8.91 7.60 6.01
CA VAL A 81 -8.40 6.86 7.18
C VAL A 81 -6.94 7.23 7.51
N ASP A 82 -6.09 7.38 6.49
CA ASP A 82 -4.69 7.75 6.67
C ASP A 82 -4.57 9.16 7.30
N LEU A 83 -5.40 10.12 6.87
CA LEU A 83 -5.43 11.47 7.47
C LEU A 83 -5.97 11.45 8.91
N GLU A 84 -7.02 10.67 9.20
CA GLU A 84 -7.52 10.49 10.58
C GLU A 84 -6.45 9.90 11.50
N THR A 85 -5.65 8.96 10.99
CA THR A 85 -4.54 8.34 11.72
C THR A 85 -3.47 9.38 12.08
N ILE A 86 -3.11 10.25 11.13
CA ILE A 86 -2.15 11.34 11.37
C ILE A 86 -2.74 12.36 12.36
N ALA A 87 -4.01 12.72 12.21
CA ALA A 87 -4.70 13.64 13.12
C ALA A 87 -4.66 13.13 14.56
N GLN A 88 -4.98 11.87 14.80
CA GLN A 88 -4.91 11.26 16.14
C GLN A 88 -3.48 11.31 16.72
N ALA A 89 -2.47 11.04 15.90
CA ALA A 89 -1.07 11.13 16.33
C ALA A 89 -0.66 12.56 16.68
N LEU A 90 -1.15 13.57 15.93
CA LEU A 90 -0.93 14.98 16.22
C LEU A 90 -1.57 15.41 17.54
N GLU A 91 -2.80 14.98 17.82
CA GLU A 91 -3.46 15.27 19.10
C GLU A 91 -2.70 14.66 20.28
N ASN A 92 -2.24 13.40 20.15
CA ASN A 92 -1.42 12.76 21.16
C ASN A 92 -0.08 13.49 21.36
N TYR A 93 0.57 13.92 20.27
CA TYR A 93 1.80 14.70 20.35
C TYR A 93 1.58 16.02 21.08
N LYS A 94 0.49 16.76 20.78
CA LYS A 94 0.15 18.00 21.46
C LYS A 94 -0.19 17.77 22.94
N ALA A 95 -0.82 16.65 23.28
CA ALA A 95 -1.08 16.31 24.68
C ALA A 95 0.21 16.17 25.50
N ASP A 96 1.27 15.61 24.90
CA ASP A 96 2.56 15.42 25.58
C ASP A 96 3.45 16.67 25.54
N ASN A 97 3.45 17.42 24.44
CA ASN A 97 4.41 18.50 24.17
C ASN A 97 3.79 19.90 24.32
N GLY A 98 2.47 20.01 24.49
CA GLY A 98 1.72 21.26 24.62
C GLY A 98 1.47 22.04 23.32
N GLN A 99 2.04 21.59 22.20
CA GLN A 99 1.95 22.23 20.89
C GLN A 99 2.09 21.21 19.76
N TYR A 100 1.63 21.56 18.56
CA TYR A 100 1.82 20.70 17.39
C TYR A 100 3.27 20.74 16.88
N PRO A 101 3.75 19.69 16.20
CA PRO A 101 5.09 19.65 15.63
C PRO A 101 5.37 20.81 14.67
N PHE A 102 6.53 21.45 14.80
CA PHE A 102 7.02 22.46 13.88
C PHE A 102 8.55 22.52 13.89
N ASP A 103 9.14 22.99 12.81
CA ASP A 103 10.61 23.11 12.67
C ASP A 103 11.13 24.54 12.84
N ASP A 104 10.31 25.54 12.53
CA ASP A 104 10.67 26.96 12.59
C ASP A 104 9.48 27.78 13.14
N PRO A 105 9.64 28.50 14.27
CA PRO A 105 8.58 29.30 14.88
C PRO A 105 8.25 30.59 14.12
N PHE A 106 9.03 30.99 13.10
CA PHE A 106 8.88 32.29 12.45
C PHE A 106 8.13 32.27 11.11
N THR A 107 7.72 31.11 10.60
CA THR A 107 7.00 30.98 9.32
C THR A 107 5.88 29.94 9.36
N THR A 108 4.85 30.11 8.53
CA THR A 108 3.88 29.04 8.23
C THR A 108 4.63 27.86 7.65
N SER A 109 4.89 26.85 8.47
CA SER A 109 5.60 25.65 8.05
C SER A 109 4.61 24.59 7.58
N CYS A 110 5.06 23.82 6.60
CA CYS A 110 4.31 22.71 6.07
C CYS A 110 5.21 21.61 5.59
N ASP A 111 4.66 20.41 5.61
CA ASP A 111 5.31 19.18 5.19
C ASP A 111 4.33 18.38 4.34
N SER A 112 4.86 17.48 3.51
CA SER A 112 4.01 16.67 2.64
C SER A 112 4.54 15.27 2.49
N SER A 113 3.67 14.33 2.12
CA SER A 113 4.08 12.96 1.75
C SER A 113 4.98 12.91 0.51
N LEU A 114 5.14 14.03 -0.20
CA LEU A 114 6.11 14.16 -1.27
C LEU A 114 7.48 14.63 -0.77
N GLY A 115 7.58 15.21 0.42
CA GLY A 115 8.82 15.74 1.00
C GLY A 115 8.66 17.16 1.52
N PHE A 116 9.79 17.76 1.88
CA PHE A 116 9.83 19.09 2.48
C PHE A 116 9.31 20.15 1.54
N VAL A 117 8.43 21.00 2.05
CA VAL A 117 7.77 22.03 1.28
C VAL A 117 8.24 23.39 1.76
N VAL A 118 8.93 24.15 0.90
CA VAL A 118 9.24 25.55 1.22
C VAL A 118 7.98 26.40 1.04
N SER A 119 7.58 27.08 2.11
CA SER A 119 6.51 28.07 2.09
C SER A 119 6.90 29.23 1.17
N ASN A 120 6.14 29.46 0.11
CA ASN A 120 6.12 30.76 -0.57
C ASN A 120 4.85 31.51 -0.16
N ALA A 121 4.74 32.79 -0.54
CA ALA A 121 3.64 33.68 -0.15
C ALA A 121 2.23 33.20 -0.54
N LEU A 122 2.08 32.06 -1.24
CA LEU A 122 0.83 31.50 -1.73
C LEU A 122 0.56 30.07 -1.22
N GLY A 123 1.39 29.54 -0.31
CA GLY A 123 1.20 28.24 0.31
C GLY A 123 2.35 27.27 0.05
N CYS A 124 2.07 26.00 0.35
CA CYS A 124 3.05 24.93 0.40
C CYS A 124 3.34 24.38 -1.01
N ALA A 125 4.53 24.69 -1.56
CA ALA A 125 5.03 24.10 -2.80
C ALA A 125 5.80 22.77 -2.57
N ALA A 126 5.15 21.63 -2.88
CA ALA A 126 5.72 20.29 -2.71
C ALA A 126 7.10 20.12 -3.37
N ALA A 127 8.09 19.59 -2.65
CA ALA A 127 9.32 19.06 -3.25
C ALA A 127 9.12 17.61 -3.68
N THR A 128 9.77 17.19 -4.77
CA THR A 128 9.73 15.82 -5.29
C THR A 128 10.72 14.92 -4.53
N GLY A 129 10.25 14.25 -3.47
CA GLY A 129 11.05 13.35 -2.62
C GLY A 129 10.38 11.99 -2.29
N GLY A 130 9.09 11.83 -2.57
CA GLY A 130 8.37 10.54 -2.49
C GLY A 130 8.07 10.03 -1.07
N ASP A 131 8.49 10.76 -0.03
CA ASP A 131 8.18 10.50 1.37
C ASP A 131 8.27 11.82 2.17
N TRP A 132 7.71 11.83 3.38
CA TRP A 132 7.81 12.95 4.32
C TRP A 132 9.27 13.31 4.64
N SER A 133 9.52 14.58 4.94
CA SER A 133 10.86 15.09 5.23
C SER A 133 11.54 14.28 6.33
N ALA A 134 12.78 13.82 6.09
CA ALA A 134 13.50 12.95 7.02
C ALA A 134 14.12 13.71 8.20
N SER A 135 14.43 14.99 8.00
CA SER A 135 15.20 15.79 8.95
C SER A 135 14.37 16.85 9.67
N LEU A 136 13.20 17.16 9.12
CA LEU A 136 12.32 18.24 9.52
C LEU A 136 10.86 17.74 9.42
N GLY A 137 9.95 18.35 10.15
CA GLY A 137 8.52 18.31 9.92
C GLY A 137 7.86 17.23 10.74
N LEU A 138 6.94 16.53 10.08
CA LEU A 138 6.03 15.61 10.77
C LEU A 138 6.73 14.30 11.15
N LYS A 139 7.64 13.82 10.30
CA LYS A 139 8.31 12.52 10.46
C LYS A 139 9.21 12.44 11.69
N PRO A 140 10.15 13.38 11.93
CA PRO A 140 11.00 13.30 13.13
C PRO A 140 10.21 13.50 14.43
N ALA A 141 9.07 14.18 14.38
CA ALA A 141 8.24 14.42 15.56
C ALA A 141 7.31 13.24 15.91
N LEU A 142 6.65 12.66 14.91
CA LEU A 142 5.65 11.60 15.14
C LEU A 142 6.23 10.18 15.10
N VAL A 143 7.31 9.94 14.36
CA VAL A 143 7.89 8.61 14.19
C VAL A 143 9.20 8.51 14.98
N PRO A 144 9.41 7.45 15.81
CA PRO A 144 8.56 6.26 15.97
C PRO A 144 7.55 6.32 17.13
N ASN A 145 7.50 7.41 17.90
CA ASN A 145 6.84 7.42 19.22
C ASN A 145 5.30 7.39 19.14
N TYR A 146 4.71 8.04 18.14
CA TYR A 146 3.26 8.15 17.96
C TYR A 146 2.75 7.29 16.80
N LEU A 147 3.59 7.07 15.78
CA LEU A 147 3.32 6.22 14.64
C LEU A 147 4.55 5.39 14.28
N SER A 148 4.33 4.15 13.85
CA SER A 148 5.41 3.28 13.34
C SER A 148 5.97 3.77 12.00
N LYS A 149 5.11 4.38 11.17
CA LYS A 149 5.46 5.03 9.90
C LYS A 149 4.36 6.03 9.53
N LEU A 150 4.74 7.16 8.94
CA LEU A 150 3.76 8.06 8.34
C LEU A 150 3.13 7.47 7.08
N PRO A 151 1.79 7.51 6.93
CA PRO A 151 1.11 7.12 5.71
C PRO A 151 1.57 7.95 4.51
N ILE A 152 1.62 7.32 3.34
CA ILE A 152 1.92 7.98 2.06
C ILE A 152 0.72 7.73 1.14
N ASP A 153 0.33 8.76 0.38
CA ASP A 153 -0.78 8.63 -0.57
C ASP A 153 -0.55 7.44 -1.53
N PRO A 154 -1.59 6.66 -1.88
CA PRO A 154 -1.41 5.51 -2.76
C PRO A 154 -0.80 5.83 -4.13
N ILE A 155 -0.98 7.05 -4.63
CA ILE A 155 -0.41 7.54 -5.90
C ILE A 155 0.83 8.39 -5.63
N ASN A 156 0.80 9.22 -4.57
CA ASN A 156 1.87 10.12 -4.13
C ASN A 156 2.55 10.87 -5.29
N LYS A 157 1.77 11.68 -6.00
CA LYS A 157 2.20 12.36 -7.22
C LYS A 157 1.92 13.85 -7.17
N PHE A 158 2.94 14.63 -7.53
CA PHE A 158 2.76 16.05 -7.85
C PHE A 158 2.14 16.20 -9.24
N GLY A 159 1.05 16.96 -9.32
CA GLY A 159 0.43 17.35 -10.58
C GLY A 159 0.89 18.75 -11.00
N SER A 160 1.09 18.98 -12.29
CA SER A 160 1.39 20.33 -12.82
C SER A 160 0.26 21.33 -12.52
N TYR A 161 -0.94 20.83 -12.28
CA TYR A 161 -2.08 21.56 -11.72
C TYR A 161 -2.53 20.91 -10.42
N SER A 162 -3.02 21.72 -9.48
CA SER A 162 -3.50 21.23 -8.18
C SER A 162 -4.64 20.21 -8.32
N SER A 163 -5.39 20.21 -9.42
CA SER A 163 -6.47 19.25 -9.69
C SER A 163 -5.98 17.81 -9.88
N ASP A 164 -4.70 17.65 -10.23
CA ASP A 164 -4.11 16.36 -10.58
C ASP A 164 -3.11 15.86 -9.53
N SER A 165 -2.85 16.66 -8.49
CA SER A 165 -1.98 16.25 -7.39
C SER A 165 -2.68 15.28 -6.45
N SER A 166 -1.96 14.25 -6.02
CA SER A 166 -2.43 13.25 -5.06
C SER A 166 -1.32 13.02 -4.03
N PHE A 167 -1.38 13.76 -2.92
CA PHE A 167 -0.45 13.65 -1.80
C PHE A 167 -1.14 14.10 -0.50
N TYR A 168 -0.52 13.81 0.63
CA TYR A 168 -0.93 14.36 1.93
C TYR A 168 -0.14 15.63 2.22
N ASN A 169 -0.84 16.65 2.66
CA ASN A 169 -0.27 17.92 3.06
C ASN A 169 -0.56 18.17 4.53
N TYR A 170 0.43 18.69 5.24
CA TYR A 170 0.35 19.11 6.62
C TYR A 170 0.76 20.57 6.73
N VAL A 171 -0.07 21.38 7.36
CA VAL A 171 0.18 22.80 7.61
C VAL A 171 -0.03 23.07 9.08
N VAL A 172 0.90 23.78 9.71
CA VAL A 172 0.80 24.19 11.11
C VAL A 172 0.70 25.71 11.22
N ILE A 173 -0.02 26.20 12.22
CA ILE A 173 -0.22 27.61 12.50
C ILE A 173 0.39 27.92 13.86
N CYS A 174 1.33 28.87 13.91
CA CYS A 174 2.14 29.16 15.08
C CYS A 174 2.29 30.65 15.30
N ASP A 175 2.05 31.17 16.50
CA ASP A 175 2.37 32.56 16.89
C ASP A 175 1.88 33.70 15.96
N TYR A 176 0.85 33.44 15.15
CA TYR A 176 0.09 34.45 14.39
C TYR A 176 -1.32 33.93 14.06
N ALA A 177 -2.18 34.85 13.63
CA ALA A 177 -3.51 34.51 13.16
C ALA A 177 -3.50 34.13 11.67
N TYR A 178 -4.05 32.97 11.33
CA TYR A 178 -4.14 32.49 9.95
C TYR A 178 -5.53 31.97 9.63
N LYS A 179 -5.97 32.18 8.38
CA LYS A 179 -7.23 31.62 7.87
C LYS A 179 -6.91 30.36 7.09
N PHE A 180 -7.40 29.24 7.59
CA PHE A 180 -7.23 27.94 6.95
C PHE A 180 -8.57 27.37 6.49
N TYR A 181 -8.56 26.57 5.42
CA TYR A 181 -9.77 25.95 4.89
C TYR A 181 -10.02 24.59 5.55
N CYS A 182 -11.12 24.50 6.27
CA CYS A 182 -11.50 23.35 7.06
C CYS A 182 -12.90 22.86 6.70
N GLY A 183 -13.14 21.56 6.76
CA GLY A 183 -14.51 21.04 6.83
C GLY A 183 -14.78 19.69 6.16
N GLY A 184 -13.78 18.86 5.87
CA GLY A 184 -14.02 17.56 5.21
C GLY A 184 -14.21 17.69 3.71
N GLU A 185 -15.01 16.81 3.11
CA GLU A 185 -15.13 16.75 1.65
C GLU A 185 -15.90 17.97 1.12
N ASN A 186 -15.18 18.83 0.39
CA ASN A 186 -15.76 19.95 -0.34
C ASN A 186 -16.38 21.08 0.51
N GLN A 187 -16.10 21.11 1.80
CA GLN A 187 -16.45 22.23 2.66
C GLN A 187 -15.22 23.13 2.80
N VAL A 188 -15.29 24.29 2.17
CA VAL A 188 -14.23 25.31 2.20
C VAL A 188 -14.66 26.35 3.25
N THR A 189 -14.91 25.92 4.48
CA THR A 189 -15.22 26.86 5.55
C THR A 189 -13.90 27.50 5.96
N ARG A 190 -13.80 28.82 5.75
CA ARG A 190 -12.66 29.60 6.25
C ARG A 190 -12.79 29.69 7.76
N THR A 191 -12.00 28.88 8.45
CA THR A 191 -11.87 28.96 9.90
C THR A 191 -10.66 29.82 10.22
N SER A 192 -10.84 30.79 11.11
CA SER A 192 -9.75 31.61 11.63
C SER A 192 -9.22 30.98 12.92
N PHE A 193 -7.91 30.73 12.95
CA PHE A 193 -7.21 30.28 14.15
C PHE A 193 -6.26 31.38 14.60
N ASP A 194 -6.25 31.66 15.91
CA ASP A 194 -5.37 32.64 16.53
C ASP A 194 -4.45 31.97 17.54
N CYS A 195 -3.19 31.80 17.12
CA CYS A 195 -2.13 31.17 17.91
C CYS A 195 -1.15 32.18 18.53
N THR A 196 -1.46 33.48 18.50
CA THR A 196 -0.58 34.54 19.04
C THR A 196 -0.25 34.27 20.50
N GLY A 197 1.05 34.14 20.82
CA GLY A 197 1.56 33.87 22.16
C GLY A 197 1.33 32.43 22.69
N LYS A 198 0.89 31.49 21.85
CA LYS A 198 0.54 30.10 22.24
C LYS A 198 1.40 29.04 21.55
N GLY A 199 2.43 29.43 20.82
CA GLY A 199 3.19 28.51 19.97
C GLY A 199 2.31 27.94 18.85
N CYS A 200 2.61 26.72 18.42
CA CYS A 200 1.86 26.04 17.36
C CYS A 200 0.57 25.42 17.89
N CYS A 201 -0.53 26.18 17.78
CA CYS A 201 -1.77 25.86 18.44
C CYS A 201 -2.77 25.12 17.56
N ALA A 202 -2.70 25.29 16.23
CA ALA A 202 -3.64 24.74 15.25
C ALA A 202 -2.91 24.07 14.07
N TYR A 203 -3.56 23.09 13.43
CA TYR A 203 -3.06 22.47 12.20
C TYR A 203 -4.17 22.22 11.17
N GLY A 204 -3.74 22.04 9.93
CA GLY A 204 -4.53 21.53 8.82
C GLY A 204 -3.85 20.34 8.16
N LEU A 205 -4.62 19.30 7.90
CA LEU A 205 -4.26 18.15 7.08
C LEU A 205 -5.17 18.15 5.86
N ASP A 206 -4.60 18.03 4.67
CA ASP A 206 -5.39 18.01 3.45
C ASP A 206 -4.87 17.03 2.39
N THR A 207 -5.81 16.61 1.55
CA THR A 207 -5.56 15.80 0.38
C THR A 207 -6.63 16.04 -0.68
N ARG A 208 -6.39 15.58 -1.90
CA ARG A 208 -7.38 15.59 -2.97
C ARG A 208 -7.90 14.19 -3.23
N LEU A 209 -9.23 14.07 -3.26
CA LEU A 209 -9.93 12.84 -3.59
C LEU A 209 -9.93 12.64 -5.10
N GLU A 210 -9.67 11.42 -5.54
CA GLU A 210 -9.52 11.09 -6.94
C GLU A 210 -10.86 10.93 -7.65
N SER A 211 -11.86 10.37 -6.96
CA SER A 211 -13.20 10.15 -7.51
C SER A 211 -13.93 11.48 -7.76
N THR A 212 -13.85 12.42 -6.82
CA THR A 212 -14.60 13.68 -6.89
C THR A 212 -13.77 14.88 -7.35
N LYS A 213 -12.44 14.78 -7.38
CA LYS A 213 -11.49 15.88 -7.65
C LYS A 213 -11.59 17.05 -6.65
N LYS A 214 -12.18 16.77 -5.49
CA LYS A 214 -12.41 17.74 -4.42
C LYS A 214 -11.33 17.63 -3.36
N ALA A 215 -11.10 18.74 -2.65
CA ALA A 215 -10.25 18.72 -1.47
C ALA A 215 -11.02 18.07 -0.30
N TYR A 216 -10.29 17.32 0.51
CA TYR A 216 -10.73 16.81 1.79
C TYR A 216 -9.71 17.27 2.83
N SER A 217 -10.18 17.99 3.85
CA SER A 217 -9.32 18.49 4.91
C SER A 217 -9.86 18.18 6.32
N ILE A 218 -8.93 17.86 7.21
CA ILE A 218 -9.13 17.71 8.65
C ILE A 218 -8.32 18.82 9.32
N CYS A 219 -8.88 19.47 10.34
CA CYS A 219 -8.13 20.48 11.07
C CYS A 219 -8.56 20.50 12.54
N SER A 220 -7.67 21.03 13.37
CA SER A 220 -7.88 21.14 14.82
C SER A 220 -7.43 22.52 15.29
N PRO A 221 -8.25 23.22 16.10
CA PRO A 221 -7.89 24.49 16.73
C PRO A 221 -6.78 24.41 17.79
#